data_AF-A0A9E4E0M3-F1
#
_entry.id   AF-A0A9E4E0M3-F1
#
_cell.length_a   1.000
_cell.length_b   1.000
_cell.length_c   1.000
_cell.angle_alpha   90.00
_cell.angle_beta   90.00
_cell.angle_gamma   90.00
#
_symmetry.space_group_name_H-M   'P 1'
#
loop_
_entity.id
_entity.type
_entity.pdbx_description
1 polymer ?
#
loop_
_entity_poly.entity_id
_entity_poly.type
_entity_poly.pdbx_seq_one_letter_code
_entity_poly.pdbx_strand_id
1 'polypeptide(L)'
;MSKWKMQAKTNKRNLQHIGASEKNAPICWGPISESKKLMRKKIYACCLILMGMCLTSVFAADAPAEAGLLGLLGIDPKTIIMQAIGFLVVLLVLWKFVFGKVGGLLEERRTEIVTQLEQLKTDREELDRLTAETRQRLGDIENESQAKIQSAIEQGNIEREQIVAQARQEAEYEIVRARAEIQREKDEAISELRGVVAELAIDAAGKIISAELTPERHQNIIDASINRLSAE
;
A
#
# COMPACT_ATOMS: atom_id res chain seq x y z
N MET A 1 -6.64 18.97 -15.74
CA MET A 1 -5.50 18.13 -16.20
C MET A 1 -4.44 17.82 -15.11
N SER A 2 -4.49 18.40 -13.91
CA SER A 2 -3.47 18.18 -12.85
C SER A 2 -3.70 16.94 -11.97
N LYS A 3 -4.95 16.50 -11.75
CA LYS A 3 -5.27 15.31 -10.93
C LYS A 3 -4.78 13.99 -11.54
N TRP A 4 -4.83 13.85 -12.86
CA TRP A 4 -4.37 12.64 -13.57
C TRP A 4 -2.86 12.39 -13.41
N LYS A 5 -2.05 13.46 -13.34
CA LYS A 5 -0.60 13.31 -13.12
C LYS A 5 -0.25 12.88 -11.69
N MET A 6 -1.08 13.22 -10.70
CA MET A 6 -0.88 12.73 -9.32
C MET A 6 -1.25 11.25 -9.18
N GLN A 7 -2.41 10.82 -9.70
CA GLN A 7 -2.81 9.39 -9.62
C GLN A 7 -1.86 8.47 -10.39
N ALA A 8 -1.33 8.90 -11.53
CA ALA A 8 -0.32 8.14 -12.27
C ALA A 8 0.99 7.98 -11.47
N LYS A 9 1.36 8.97 -10.65
CA LYS A 9 2.57 8.92 -9.82
C LYS A 9 2.40 8.01 -8.60
N THR A 10 1.20 7.93 -8.03
CA THR A 10 0.88 7.03 -6.92
C THR A 10 0.81 5.58 -7.38
N ASN A 11 0.19 5.32 -8.54
CA ASN A 11 0.13 3.97 -9.13
C ASN A 11 1.52 3.43 -9.48
N LYS A 12 2.42 4.28 -10.00
CA LYS A 12 3.82 3.92 -10.28
C LYS A 12 4.61 3.54 -9.03
N ARG A 13 4.26 4.09 -7.86
CA ARG A 13 4.92 3.80 -6.58
C ARG A 13 4.42 2.50 -5.97
N ASN A 14 3.11 2.19 -6.08
CA ASN A 14 2.57 0.89 -5.66
C ASN A 14 3.06 -0.27 -6.51
N LEU A 15 3.24 -0.06 -7.83
CA LEU A 15 3.80 -1.08 -8.72
C LEU A 15 5.28 -1.42 -8.41
N GLN A 16 6.02 -0.54 -7.74
CA GLN A 16 7.40 -0.83 -7.32
C GLN A 16 7.48 -1.82 -6.14
N HIS A 17 6.44 -1.92 -5.30
CA HIS A 17 6.41 -2.88 -4.20
C HIS A 17 6.00 -4.28 -4.66
N ILE A 18 5.13 -4.39 -5.67
CA ILE A 18 4.68 -5.68 -6.22
C ILE A 18 5.76 -6.30 -7.13
N GLY A 19 6.56 -5.47 -7.82
CA GLY A 19 7.72 -5.92 -8.63
C GLY A 19 9.00 -6.23 -7.83
N ALA A 20 8.93 -6.31 -6.49
CA ALA A 20 10.07 -6.68 -5.65
C ALA A 20 10.14 -8.18 -5.36
N SER A 21 9.06 -8.94 -5.56
CA SER A 21 9.03 -10.40 -5.36
C SER A 21 9.51 -11.21 -6.57
N GLU A 22 9.75 -10.57 -7.72
CA GLU A 22 10.24 -11.20 -8.95
C GLU A 22 11.74 -10.94 -9.18
N LYS A 23 12.42 -10.32 -8.21
CA LYS A 23 13.88 -10.06 -8.24
C LYS A 23 14.71 -11.12 -7.54
N ASN A 24 14.10 -12.25 -7.16
CA ASN A 24 14.84 -13.45 -6.79
C ASN A 24 14.93 -14.43 -7.97
N ALA A 25 15.26 -13.89 -9.13
CA ALA A 25 16.16 -14.58 -10.04
C ALA A 25 17.48 -13.79 -9.98
N PRO A 26 18.58 -14.46 -9.61
CA PRO A 26 19.12 -15.34 -10.61
C PRO A 26 19.57 -16.68 -10.07
N ILE A 27 19.20 -17.74 -10.78
CA ILE A 27 20.05 -18.92 -10.93
C ILE A 27 21.29 -18.46 -11.71
N CYS A 28 22.13 -17.65 -11.07
CA CYS A 28 23.46 -17.31 -11.56
C CYS A 28 24.30 -18.56 -11.33
N TRP A 29 24.26 -19.50 -12.27
CA TRP A 29 25.43 -20.32 -12.55
C TRP A 29 26.55 -19.36 -12.94
N GLY A 30 27.25 -18.82 -11.96
CA GLY A 30 28.49 -18.09 -12.19
C GLY A 30 29.44 -19.02 -12.96
N PRO A 31 30.14 -18.52 -13.99
CA PRO A 31 31.09 -19.32 -14.73
C PRO A 31 32.35 -19.54 -13.90
N ILE A 32 32.27 -20.43 -12.91
CA ILE A 32 33.43 -20.96 -12.19
C ILE A 32 34.13 -21.91 -13.16
N SER A 33 35.05 -21.41 -13.99
CA SER A 33 36.24 -22.16 -14.47
C SER A 33 37.02 -21.55 -15.64
N GLU A 34 36.89 -20.28 -16.01
CA GLU A 34 37.66 -19.76 -17.16
C GLU A 34 39.19 -19.74 -16.91
N SER A 35 39.65 -19.34 -15.71
CA SER A 35 41.09 -19.30 -15.37
C SER A 35 41.73 -20.68 -15.23
N LYS A 36 40.97 -21.68 -14.75
CA LYS A 36 41.43 -23.07 -14.60
C LYS A 36 41.53 -23.79 -15.97
N LYS A 37 40.81 -23.35 -17.01
CA LYS A 37 40.91 -23.91 -18.38
C LYS A 37 42.26 -23.58 -19.02
N LEU A 38 42.85 -22.41 -18.70
CA LEU A 38 44.14 -21.98 -19.24
C LEU A 38 45.32 -22.81 -18.71
N MET A 39 45.34 -23.10 -17.41
CA MET A 39 46.37 -23.99 -16.82
C MET A 39 46.22 -25.43 -17.30
N ARG A 40 44.97 -25.92 -17.47
CA ARG A 40 44.71 -27.22 -18.10
C ARG A 40 45.27 -27.27 -19.52
N LYS A 41 45.01 -26.26 -20.36
CA LYS A 41 45.59 -26.18 -21.73
C LYS A 41 47.12 -26.21 -21.73
N LYS A 42 47.80 -25.49 -20.82
CA LYS A 42 49.27 -25.46 -20.74
C LYS A 42 49.88 -26.79 -20.26
N ILE A 43 49.22 -27.48 -19.33
CA ILE A 43 49.68 -28.77 -18.80
C ILE A 43 49.36 -29.92 -19.77
N TYR A 44 48.17 -29.91 -20.40
CA TYR A 44 47.86 -30.83 -21.51
C TYR A 44 48.80 -30.59 -22.69
N ALA A 45 49.13 -29.35 -23.04
CA ALA A 45 50.14 -29.07 -24.06
C ALA A 45 51.51 -29.62 -23.67
N CYS A 46 51.95 -29.46 -22.42
CA CYS A 46 53.22 -30.02 -21.95
C CYS A 46 53.21 -31.57 -21.89
N CYS A 47 52.11 -32.19 -21.47
CA CYS A 47 51.92 -33.65 -21.52
C CYS A 47 51.83 -34.17 -22.95
N LEU A 48 51.16 -33.48 -23.87
CA LEU A 48 50.99 -33.87 -25.27
C LEU A 48 52.31 -33.65 -26.04
N ILE A 49 53.11 -32.65 -25.66
CA ILE A 49 54.50 -32.47 -26.09
C ILE A 49 55.40 -33.57 -25.53
N LEU A 50 55.30 -33.95 -24.25
CA LEU A 50 56.06 -35.06 -23.66
C LEU A 50 55.66 -36.43 -24.20
N MET A 51 54.36 -36.65 -24.44
CA MET A 51 53.81 -37.85 -25.07
C MET A 51 54.24 -37.92 -26.53
N GLY A 52 54.21 -36.78 -27.25
CA GLY A 52 54.72 -36.65 -28.61
C GLY A 52 56.23 -36.84 -28.71
N MET A 53 57.00 -36.35 -27.74
CA MET A 53 58.46 -36.51 -27.67
C MET A 53 58.86 -37.95 -27.32
N CYS A 54 58.04 -38.66 -26.55
CA CYS A 54 58.22 -40.09 -26.30
C CYS A 54 57.81 -40.92 -27.54
N LEU A 55 56.74 -40.54 -28.23
CA LEU A 55 56.27 -41.19 -29.47
C LEU A 55 57.28 -41.01 -30.62
N THR A 56 57.90 -39.83 -30.75
CA THR A 56 58.95 -39.60 -31.77
C THR A 56 60.24 -40.34 -31.45
N SER A 57 60.57 -40.59 -30.18
CA SER A 57 61.74 -41.40 -29.81
C SER A 57 61.53 -42.91 -30.02
N VAL A 58 60.28 -43.39 -29.98
CA VAL A 58 59.93 -44.79 -30.30
C VAL A 58 59.79 -44.99 -31.82
N PHE A 59 59.32 -43.99 -32.57
CA PHE A 59 59.15 -44.09 -34.02
C PHE A 59 60.39 -43.70 -34.85
N ALA A 60 61.44 -43.12 -34.23
CA ALA A 60 62.74 -42.87 -34.87
C ALA A 60 63.80 -43.96 -34.61
N ALA A 61 63.38 -45.15 -34.17
CA ALA A 61 64.23 -46.33 -34.12
C ALA A 61 63.99 -47.22 -35.37
N ASP A 62 64.09 -46.62 -36.55
CA ASP A 62 64.25 -47.35 -37.81
C ASP A 62 65.52 -46.83 -38.51
N ALA A 63 66.66 -47.46 -38.21
CA ALA A 63 67.76 -47.67 -39.15
C ALA A 63 68.80 -48.64 -38.55
N PRO A 64 69.40 -49.53 -39.38
CA PRO A 64 69.82 -50.87 -38.99
C PRO A 64 71.29 -50.97 -38.59
N ALA A 65 71.63 -51.91 -37.71
CA ALA A 65 72.82 -52.77 -37.83
C ALA A 65 72.89 -53.80 -36.68
N GLU A 66 72.67 -55.06 -37.04
CA GLU A 66 73.24 -56.31 -36.50
C GLU A 66 73.39 -56.48 -34.98
N ALA A 67 72.52 -57.30 -34.37
CA ALA A 67 72.87 -58.60 -33.76
C ALA A 67 71.74 -59.14 -32.86
N GLY A 68 71.28 -60.37 -33.15
CA GLY A 68 70.67 -61.26 -32.15
C GLY A 68 69.16 -61.53 -32.26
N LEU A 69 68.79 -62.79 -32.03
CA LEU A 69 67.41 -63.34 -31.99
C LEU A 69 66.47 -62.57 -31.03
N LEU A 70 67.01 -61.84 -30.06
CA LEU A 70 66.27 -61.00 -29.11
C LEU A 70 65.76 -59.69 -29.71
N GLY A 71 66.42 -59.13 -30.74
CA GLY A 71 65.96 -57.93 -31.42
C GLY A 71 64.74 -58.17 -32.32
N LEU A 72 64.59 -59.38 -32.87
CA LEU A 72 63.43 -59.77 -33.69
C LEU A 72 62.15 -59.97 -32.86
N LEU A 73 62.29 -60.28 -31.56
CA LEU A 73 61.17 -60.32 -30.61
C LEU A 73 60.78 -58.92 -30.09
N GLY A 74 61.49 -57.85 -30.48
CA GLY A 74 61.18 -56.46 -30.11
C GLY A 74 61.33 -56.17 -28.61
N ILE A 75 62.01 -57.04 -27.84
CA ILE A 75 62.18 -56.91 -26.40
C ILE A 75 63.59 -56.40 -26.12
N ASP A 76 63.76 -55.09 -26.19
CA ASP A 76 64.94 -54.41 -25.70
C ASP A 76 64.75 -54.05 -24.20
N PRO A 77 65.54 -54.58 -23.26
CA PRO A 77 65.40 -54.25 -21.84
C PRO A 77 65.58 -52.75 -21.56
N LYS A 78 66.33 -52.04 -22.41
CA LYS A 78 66.51 -50.59 -22.36
C LYS A 78 65.23 -49.82 -22.68
N THR A 79 64.41 -50.27 -23.64
CA THR A 79 63.15 -49.60 -23.99
C THR A 79 62.10 -49.82 -22.91
N ILE A 80 62.04 -51.02 -22.32
CA ILE A 80 61.15 -51.33 -21.19
C ILE A 80 61.48 -50.46 -19.96
N ILE A 81 62.76 -50.29 -19.61
CA ILE A 81 63.16 -49.43 -18.49
C ILE A 81 62.79 -47.97 -18.75
N MET A 82 63.02 -47.47 -19.97
CA MET A 82 62.66 -46.09 -20.32
C MET A 82 61.15 -45.86 -20.32
N GLN A 83 60.37 -46.84 -20.80
CA GLN A 83 58.91 -46.80 -20.77
C GLN A 83 58.36 -46.88 -19.33
N ALA A 84 58.97 -47.70 -18.46
CA ALA A 84 58.61 -47.77 -17.05
C ALA A 84 58.88 -46.44 -16.32
N ILE A 85 60.01 -45.78 -16.60
CA ILE A 85 60.33 -44.45 -16.05
C ILE A 85 59.30 -43.41 -16.54
N GLY A 86 58.97 -43.41 -17.84
CA GLY A 86 57.95 -42.52 -18.40
C GLY A 86 56.57 -42.72 -17.76
N PHE A 87 56.15 -43.98 -17.58
CA PHE A 87 54.91 -44.32 -16.89
C PHE A 87 54.92 -43.84 -15.43
N LEU A 88 56.02 -44.03 -14.71
CA LEU A 88 56.17 -43.60 -13.32
C LEU A 88 56.08 -42.07 -13.17
N VAL A 89 56.70 -41.32 -14.09
CA VAL A 89 56.63 -39.85 -14.13
C VAL A 89 55.19 -39.39 -14.35
N VAL A 90 54.48 -39.97 -15.32
CA VAL A 90 53.07 -39.63 -15.58
C VAL A 90 52.19 -39.99 -14.37
N LEU A 91 52.43 -41.15 -13.74
CA LEU A 91 51.69 -41.61 -12.56
C LEU A 91 51.85 -40.64 -11.39
N LEU A 92 53.07 -40.17 -11.11
CA LEU A 92 53.34 -39.20 -10.04
C LEU A 92 52.66 -37.86 -10.30
N VAL A 93 52.67 -37.38 -11.54
CA VAL A 93 51.98 -36.15 -11.94
C VAL A 93 50.47 -36.29 -11.78
N LEU A 94 49.89 -37.42 -12.18
CA LEU A 94 48.46 -37.70 -12.02
C LEU A 94 48.06 -37.78 -10.55
N TRP A 95 48.83 -38.51 -9.73
CA TRP A 95 48.54 -38.71 -8.32
C TRP A 95 48.52 -37.38 -7.55
N LYS A 96 49.48 -36.50 -7.80
CA LYS A 96 49.49 -35.18 -7.12
C LYS A 96 48.37 -34.24 -7.57
N PHE A 97 47.87 -34.38 -8.80
CA PHE A 97 46.88 -33.45 -9.36
C PHE A 97 45.42 -33.91 -9.21
N VAL A 98 45.12 -35.19 -9.44
CA VAL A 98 43.76 -35.73 -9.41
C VAL A 98 43.17 -35.64 -8.00
N PHE A 99 43.94 -36.04 -6.98
CA PHE A 99 43.46 -36.02 -5.59
C PHE A 99 43.17 -34.59 -5.10
N GLY A 100 44.02 -33.62 -5.44
CA GLY A 100 43.80 -32.21 -5.06
C GLY A 100 42.61 -31.57 -5.79
N LYS A 101 42.36 -31.91 -7.06
CA LYS A 101 41.28 -31.28 -7.85
C LYS A 101 39.92 -31.93 -7.63
N VAL A 102 39.85 -33.25 -7.49
CA VAL A 102 38.60 -33.96 -7.26
C VAL A 102 38.07 -33.64 -5.86
N GLY A 103 38.93 -33.65 -4.84
CA GLY A 103 38.56 -33.28 -3.47
C GLY A 103 38.01 -31.86 -3.37
N GLY A 104 38.66 -30.89 -4.02
CA GLY A 104 38.21 -29.49 -4.01
C GLY A 104 36.84 -29.27 -4.66
N LEU A 105 36.51 -29.99 -5.74
CA LEU A 105 35.20 -29.89 -6.40
C LEU A 105 34.08 -30.54 -5.56
N LEU A 106 34.36 -31.67 -4.92
CA LEU A 106 33.41 -32.33 -4.02
C LEU A 106 33.12 -31.48 -2.79
N GLU A 107 34.15 -30.83 -2.23
CA GLU A 107 33.98 -29.93 -1.09
C GLU A 107 33.21 -28.66 -1.49
N GLU A 108 33.53 -28.05 -2.63
CA GLU A 108 32.77 -26.91 -3.16
C GLU A 108 31.27 -27.25 -3.31
N ARG A 109 30.95 -28.42 -3.90
CA ARG A 109 29.56 -28.89 -4.01
C ARG A 109 28.92 -29.17 -2.66
N ARG A 110 29.64 -29.78 -1.72
CA ARG A 110 29.15 -30.02 -0.35
C ARG A 110 28.80 -28.70 0.33
N THR A 111 29.71 -27.72 0.29
CA THR A 111 29.51 -26.41 0.91
C THR A 111 28.33 -25.67 0.28
N GLU A 112 28.19 -25.69 -1.04
CA GLU A 112 27.06 -25.10 -1.76
C GLU A 112 25.72 -25.70 -1.26
N ILE A 113 25.60 -27.03 -1.21
CA ILE A 113 24.38 -27.70 -0.74
C ILE A 113 24.08 -27.35 0.72
N VAL A 114 25.09 -27.33 1.59
CA VAL A 114 24.90 -27.00 3.01
C VAL A 114 24.41 -25.56 3.16
N THR A 115 25.02 -24.61 2.44
CA THR A 115 24.58 -23.20 2.48
C THR A 115 23.16 -23.03 1.95
N GLN A 116 22.79 -23.72 0.86
CA GLN A 116 21.43 -23.69 0.34
C GLN A 116 20.42 -24.29 1.33
N LEU A 117 20.76 -25.39 2.02
CA LEU A 117 19.89 -25.98 3.04
C LEU A 117 19.71 -25.06 4.25
N GLU A 118 20.75 -24.34 4.66
CA GLU A 118 20.68 -23.38 5.76
C GLU A 118 19.86 -22.14 5.39
N GLN A 119 20.00 -21.65 4.15
CA GLN A 119 19.15 -20.59 3.59
C GLN A 119 17.68 -21.03 3.56
N LEU A 120 17.39 -22.22 3.02
CA LEU A 120 16.02 -22.74 2.97
C LEU A 120 15.37 -22.89 4.35
N LYS A 121 16.16 -23.27 5.38
CA LYS A 121 15.66 -23.31 6.76
C LYS A 121 15.35 -21.91 7.29
N THR A 122 16.25 -20.96 7.06
CA THR A 122 16.08 -19.57 7.51
C THR A 122 14.88 -18.92 6.83
N ASP A 123 14.76 -19.08 5.51
CA ASP A 123 13.63 -18.58 4.73
C ASP A 123 12.32 -19.20 5.21
N ARG A 124 12.30 -20.50 5.56
CA ARG A 124 11.11 -21.16 6.09
C ARG A 124 10.71 -20.62 7.46
N GLU A 125 11.68 -20.41 8.36
CA GLU A 125 11.42 -19.80 9.66
C GLU A 125 10.91 -18.36 9.52
N GLU A 126 11.47 -17.58 8.58
CA GLU A 126 11.00 -16.22 8.28
C GLU A 126 9.59 -16.23 7.71
N LEU A 127 9.27 -17.13 6.77
CA LEU A 127 7.92 -17.29 6.23
C LEU A 127 6.92 -17.67 7.32
N ASP A 128 7.27 -18.59 8.22
CA ASP A 128 6.40 -18.99 9.32
C ASP A 128 6.15 -17.82 10.28
N ARG A 129 7.18 -17.02 10.59
CA ARG A 129 7.07 -15.78 11.39
C ARG A 129 6.19 -14.74 10.71
N LEU A 130 6.44 -14.44 9.44
CA LEU A 130 5.66 -13.47 8.66
C LEU A 130 4.19 -13.91 8.54
N THR A 131 3.95 -15.21 8.40
CA THR A 131 2.58 -15.74 8.34
C THR A 131 1.89 -15.63 9.69
N ALA A 132 2.58 -15.92 10.79
CA ALA A 132 2.05 -15.74 12.14
C ALA A 132 1.72 -14.27 12.42
N GLU A 133 2.64 -13.36 12.11
CA GLU A 133 2.44 -11.92 12.27
C GLU A 133 1.29 -11.40 11.39
N THR A 134 1.20 -11.86 10.14
CA THR A 134 0.08 -11.48 9.25
C THR A 134 -1.25 -11.96 9.80
N ARG A 135 -1.34 -13.20 10.31
CA ARG A 135 -2.57 -13.72 10.94
C ARG A 135 -2.95 -12.91 12.17
N GLN A 136 -1.98 -12.55 13.02
CA GLN A 136 -2.21 -11.71 14.17
C GLN A 136 -2.73 -10.33 13.75
N ARG A 137 -2.06 -9.67 12.81
CA ARG A 137 -2.47 -8.37 12.28
C ARG A 137 -3.87 -8.41 11.66
N LEU A 138 -4.24 -9.49 10.96
CA LEU A 138 -5.60 -9.65 10.43
C LEU A 138 -6.63 -9.77 11.55
N GLY A 139 -6.33 -10.51 12.62
CA GLY A 139 -7.19 -10.57 13.81
C GLY A 139 -7.34 -9.22 14.50
N ASP A 140 -6.25 -8.46 14.63
CA ASP A 140 -6.26 -7.13 15.23
C ASP A 140 -7.07 -6.13 14.39
N ILE A 141 -6.92 -6.17 13.05
CA ILE A 141 -7.70 -5.33 12.13
C ILE A 141 -9.19 -5.65 12.22
N GLU A 142 -9.57 -6.93 12.31
CA GLU A 142 -10.96 -7.35 12.44
C GLU A 142 -11.56 -6.81 13.76
N ASN A 143 -10.82 -6.95 14.86
CA ASN A 143 -11.23 -6.42 16.17
C ASN A 143 -11.33 -4.89 16.17
N GLU A 144 -10.35 -4.18 15.59
CA GLU A 144 -10.37 -2.72 15.49
C GLU A 144 -11.52 -2.24 14.60
N SER A 145 -11.77 -2.93 13.48
CA SER A 145 -12.88 -2.64 12.57
C SER A 145 -14.22 -2.78 13.28
N GLN A 146 -14.44 -3.89 13.99
CA GLN A 146 -15.65 -4.11 14.77
C GLN A 146 -15.80 -3.04 15.87
N ALA A 147 -14.74 -2.70 16.59
CA ALA A 147 -14.77 -1.63 17.59
C ALA A 147 -15.11 -0.26 16.98
N LYS A 148 -14.56 0.07 15.80
CA LYS A 148 -14.88 1.29 15.05
C LYS A 148 -16.34 1.33 14.61
N ILE A 149 -16.86 0.23 14.10
CA ILE A 149 -18.26 0.14 13.67
C ILE A 149 -19.18 0.36 14.88
N GLN A 150 -18.89 -0.27 16.01
CA GLN A 150 -19.69 -0.09 17.23
C GLN A 150 -19.59 1.35 17.76
N SER A 151 -18.39 1.94 17.76
CA SER A 151 -18.22 3.34 18.15
C SER A 151 -18.95 4.30 17.21
N ALA A 152 -18.98 4.01 15.90
CA ALA A 152 -19.70 4.84 14.93
C ALA A 152 -21.22 4.72 15.08
N ILE A 153 -21.73 3.54 15.40
CA ILE A 153 -23.15 3.33 15.69
C ILE A 153 -23.55 4.07 16.97
N GLU A 154 -22.74 3.98 18.03
CA GLU A 154 -22.98 4.69 19.28
C GLU A 154 -22.97 6.20 19.07
N GLN A 155 -21.94 6.72 18.40
CA GLN A 155 -21.85 8.15 18.07
C GLN A 155 -23.02 8.61 17.20
N GLY A 156 -23.44 7.81 16.22
CA GLY A 156 -24.60 8.10 15.38
C GLY A 156 -25.90 8.10 16.16
N ASN A 157 -26.05 7.25 17.18
CA ASN A 157 -27.21 7.27 18.07
C ASN A 157 -27.24 8.51 18.96
N ILE A 158 -26.10 8.90 19.53
CA ILE A 158 -25.96 10.12 20.33
C ILE A 158 -26.28 11.35 19.48
N GLU A 159 -25.71 11.46 18.28
CA GLU A 159 -25.99 12.56 17.36
C GLU A 159 -27.46 12.60 16.94
N ARG A 160 -28.05 11.44 16.64
CA ARG A 160 -29.48 11.34 16.33
C ARG A 160 -30.34 11.86 17.48
N GLU A 161 -30.02 11.46 18.71
CA GLU A 161 -30.76 11.91 19.90
C GLU A 161 -30.60 13.42 20.12
N GLN A 162 -29.39 13.95 19.94
CA GLN A 162 -29.11 15.39 20.02
C GLN A 162 -29.88 16.18 18.96
N ILE A 163 -29.89 15.73 17.70
CA ILE A 163 -30.63 16.37 16.61
C ILE A 163 -32.13 16.36 16.91
N VAL A 164 -32.68 15.24 17.40
CA VAL A 164 -34.10 15.16 17.77
C VAL A 164 -34.43 16.07 18.95
N ALA A 165 -33.56 16.14 19.96
CA ALA A 165 -33.74 17.02 21.11
C ALA A 165 -33.69 18.49 20.69
N GLN A 166 -32.72 18.88 19.87
CA GLN A 166 -32.60 20.22 19.33
C GLN A 166 -33.81 20.59 18.47
N ALA A 167 -34.23 19.70 17.56
CA ALA A 167 -35.41 19.94 16.71
C ALA A 167 -36.70 20.12 17.54
N ARG A 168 -36.85 19.38 18.64
CA ARG A 168 -37.97 19.57 19.58
C ARG A 168 -37.90 20.91 20.28
N GLN A 169 -36.72 21.30 20.75
CA GLN A 169 -36.51 22.61 21.39
C GLN A 169 -36.77 23.77 20.43
N GLU A 170 -36.32 23.66 19.18
CA GLU A 170 -36.57 24.65 18.13
C GLU A 170 -38.06 24.72 17.79
N ALA A 171 -38.74 23.58 17.67
CA ALA A 171 -40.18 23.54 17.42
C ALA A 171 -40.98 24.17 18.58
N GLU A 172 -40.62 23.89 19.83
CA GLU A 172 -41.24 24.52 21.00
C GLU A 172 -41.01 26.03 21.02
N TYR A 173 -39.78 26.47 20.73
CA TYR A 173 -39.46 27.89 20.62
C TYR A 173 -40.26 28.58 19.51
N GLU A 174 -40.40 27.94 18.35
CA GLU A 174 -41.19 28.44 17.24
C GLU A 174 -42.68 28.54 17.59
N ILE A 175 -43.24 27.56 18.30
CA ILE A 175 -44.63 27.60 18.78
C ILE A 175 -44.83 28.76 19.76
N VAL A 176 -43.91 28.98 20.70
CA VAL A 176 -44.01 30.11 21.65
C VAL A 176 -43.95 31.43 20.89
N ARG A 177 -43.02 31.57 19.94
CA ARG A 177 -42.91 32.76 19.10
C ARG A 177 -44.18 33.00 18.27
N ALA A 178 -44.71 31.97 17.63
CA ALA A 178 -45.93 32.06 16.84
C ALA A 178 -47.14 32.46 17.71
N ARG A 179 -47.25 31.92 18.93
CA ARG A 179 -48.29 32.34 19.87
C ARG A 179 -48.16 33.79 20.29
N ALA A 180 -46.94 34.26 20.55
CA ALA A 180 -46.69 35.66 20.88
C ALA A 180 -47.05 36.58 19.71
N GLU A 181 -46.71 36.20 18.47
CA GLU A 181 -47.06 36.94 17.27
C GLU A 181 -48.58 36.98 17.05
N ILE A 182 -49.28 35.85 17.21
CA ILE A 182 -50.74 35.79 17.12
C ILE A 182 -51.41 36.70 18.14
N GLN A 183 -50.88 36.80 19.37
CA GLN A 183 -51.44 37.72 20.35
C GLN A 183 -51.20 39.18 19.97
N ARG A 184 -50.00 39.49 19.48
CA ARG A 184 -49.66 40.83 18.97
C ARG A 184 -50.59 41.24 17.82
N GLU A 185 -50.77 40.37 16.84
CA GLU A 185 -51.68 40.59 15.70
C GLU A 185 -53.14 40.73 16.12
N LYS A 186 -53.59 39.95 17.13
CA LYS A 186 -54.95 40.09 17.68
C LYS A 186 -55.15 41.43 18.36
N ASP A 187 -54.20 41.87 19.18
CA ASP A 187 -54.28 43.15 19.88
C ASP A 187 -54.27 44.31 18.87
N GLU A 188 -53.45 44.20 17.83
CA GLU A 188 -53.40 45.15 16.71
C GLU A 188 -54.75 45.19 15.96
N ALA A 189 -55.31 44.02 15.60
CA ALA A 189 -56.62 43.93 14.94
C ALA A 189 -57.77 44.46 15.80
N ILE A 190 -57.75 44.24 17.12
CA ILE A 190 -58.74 44.80 18.05
C ILE A 190 -58.61 46.33 18.11
N SER A 191 -57.39 46.85 18.12
CA SER A 191 -57.14 48.29 18.10
C SER A 191 -57.66 48.94 16.82
N GLU A 192 -57.42 48.30 15.67
CA GLU A 192 -57.95 48.75 14.37
C GLU A 192 -59.48 48.70 14.33
N LEU A 193 -60.10 47.62 14.82
CA LEU A 193 -61.55 47.49 14.95
C LEU A 193 -62.16 48.60 15.81
N ARG A 194 -61.52 48.96 16.93
CA ARG A 194 -61.96 50.07 17.77
C ARG A 194 -61.93 51.40 17.02
N GLY A 195 -60.91 51.63 16.18
CA GLY A 195 -60.82 52.79 15.31
C GLY A 195 -62.00 52.86 14.33
N VAL A 196 -62.27 51.77 13.62
CA VAL A 196 -63.38 51.68 12.65
C VAL A 196 -64.73 51.86 13.33
N VAL A 197 -64.94 51.25 14.50
CA VAL A 197 -66.19 51.41 15.27
C VAL A 197 -66.37 52.84 15.77
N ALA A 198 -65.31 53.51 16.20
CA ALA A 198 -65.37 54.91 16.63
C ALA A 198 -65.72 55.84 15.45
N GLU A 199 -65.13 55.61 14.27
CA GLU A 199 -65.44 56.35 13.05
C GLU A 199 -66.90 56.15 12.62
N LEU A 200 -67.39 54.90 12.63
CA LEU A 200 -68.78 54.59 12.31
C LEU A 200 -69.76 55.21 13.31
N ALA A 201 -69.41 55.23 14.60
CA ALA A 201 -70.23 55.87 15.62
C ALA A 201 -70.30 57.40 15.44
N ILE A 202 -69.18 58.03 15.06
CA ILE A 202 -69.14 59.46 14.73
C ILE A 202 -69.98 59.76 13.48
N ASP A 203 -69.88 58.96 12.42
CA ASP A 203 -70.69 59.13 11.20
C ASP A 203 -72.19 58.97 11.50
N ALA A 204 -72.57 57.96 12.30
CA ALA A 204 -73.95 57.75 12.72
C ALA A 204 -74.48 58.91 13.58
N ALA A 205 -73.69 59.39 14.55
CA ALA A 205 -74.05 60.54 15.37
C ALA A 205 -74.19 61.82 14.52
N GLY A 206 -73.29 62.03 13.56
CA GLY A 206 -73.35 63.15 12.61
C GLY A 206 -74.61 63.14 11.77
N LYS A 207 -75.04 61.96 11.27
CA LYS A 207 -76.31 61.80 10.54
C LYS A 207 -77.53 62.10 11.41
N ILE A 208 -77.55 61.63 12.67
CA ILE A 208 -78.66 61.91 13.61
C ILE A 208 -78.75 63.41 13.91
N ILE A 209 -77.62 64.05 14.24
CA ILE A 209 -77.57 65.49 14.51
C ILE A 209 -78.03 66.29 13.29
N SER A 210 -77.62 65.89 12.09
CA SER A 210 -78.03 66.54 10.84
C SER A 210 -79.53 66.39 10.56
N ALA A 211 -80.15 65.28 10.97
CA ALA A 211 -81.58 65.03 10.80
C ALA A 211 -82.45 65.79 11.84
N GLU A 212 -81.96 65.97 13.06
CA GLU A 212 -82.68 66.60 14.18
C GLU A 212 -82.48 68.13 14.28
N LEU A 213 -81.59 68.73 13.47
CA LEU A 213 -81.28 70.16 13.52
C LEU A 213 -82.42 71.02 12.97
N THR A 214 -83.37 71.36 13.84
CA THR A 214 -84.43 72.35 13.61
C THR A 214 -84.04 73.73 14.17
N PRO A 215 -84.54 74.86 13.63
CA PRO A 215 -84.16 76.21 14.05
C PRO A 215 -84.34 76.47 15.56
N GLU A 216 -85.37 75.87 16.16
CA GLU A 216 -85.70 76.03 17.59
C GLU A 216 -84.73 75.28 18.52
N ARG A 217 -84.23 74.11 18.12
CA ARG A 217 -83.25 73.35 18.91
C ARG A 217 -81.87 74.01 18.90
N HIS A 218 -81.52 74.72 17.82
CA HIS A 218 -80.22 75.41 17.71
C HIS A 218 -80.09 76.55 18.72
N GLN A 219 -81.15 77.35 18.94
CA GLN A 219 -81.12 78.42 19.95
C GLN A 219 -80.98 77.87 21.38
N ASN A 220 -81.71 76.80 21.72
CA ASN A 220 -81.59 76.17 23.04
C ASN A 220 -80.17 75.62 23.33
N ILE A 221 -79.45 75.12 22.33
CA ILE A 221 -78.06 74.65 22.51
C ILE A 221 -77.09 75.82 22.73
N ILE A 222 -77.32 76.96 22.05
CA ILE A 222 -76.53 78.18 22.24
C ILE A 222 -76.73 78.72 23.66
N ASP A 223 -77.98 78.85 24.11
CA ASP A 223 -78.30 79.35 25.46
C ASP A 223 -77.74 78.43 26.56
N ALA A 224 -77.79 77.11 26.36
CA ALA A 224 -77.20 76.14 27.29
C ALA A 224 -75.66 76.22 27.35
N SER A 225 -75.01 76.51 26.23
CA SER A 225 -73.54 76.66 26.17
C SER A 225 -73.08 77.96 26.84
N ILE A 226 -73.83 79.06 26.66
CA ILE A 226 -73.58 80.35 27.32
C ILE A 226 -73.75 80.20 28.84
N ASN A 227 -74.78 79.50 29.30
CA ASN A 227 -75.00 79.24 30.72
C ASN A 227 -73.91 78.37 31.34
N ARG A 228 -73.34 77.41 30.60
CA ARG A 228 -72.28 76.53 31.12
C ARG A 228 -70.95 77.28 31.26
N LEU A 229 -70.63 78.20 30.33
CA LEU A 229 -69.45 79.06 30.40
C LEU A 229 -69.57 80.20 31.42
N SER A 230 -70.77 80.54 31.87
CA SER A 230 -70.98 81.53 32.94
C SER A 230 -71.12 80.90 34.33
N ALA A 231 -71.15 79.57 34.40
CA ALA A 231 -71.20 78.80 35.65
C ALA A 231 -69.81 78.27 36.09
N GLU A 232 -68.78 78.46 35.26
CA GLU A 232 -67.36 78.15 35.53
C GLU A 232 -66.56 79.46 35.60
#